data_AF-A0A3R7EC47-F1
#
_entry.id   AF-A0A3R7EC47-F1
#
_cell.length_a   1.000
_cell.length_b   1.000
_cell.length_c   1.000
_cell.angle_alpha   90.00
_cell.angle_beta   90.00
_cell.angle_gamma   90.00
#
_symmetry.space_group_name_H-M   'P 1'
#
loop_
_entity.id
_entity.type
_entity.pdbx_description
1 polymer ?
#
loop_
_entity_poly.entity_id
_entity_poly.type
_entity_poly.pdbx_seq_one_letter_code
_entity_poly.pdbx_strand_id
1 'polypeptide(L)'
;MASNGSAWFGLHERVKPLVRAGIVLGIGLGGFFDGIVLHQLLQWHHMLSAQTDPTVLADLRLNVVADGLFHVGTYLFTIAGIVLLLRAWQRSDVPPSGRALLGSTIIGWGVFNLLEGLVNHQLLGIHHVWPEGPGASSSGTSSSSSRARSSSSAGTP
;
A
#
# COMPACT_ATOMS: atom_id res chain seq x y z
N MET A 1 -9.76 -37.55 36.38
CA MET A 1 -8.54 -36.73 36.19
C MET A 1 -8.74 -35.85 34.96
N ALA A 2 -9.12 -34.58 35.15
CA ALA A 2 -9.31 -33.64 34.06
C ALA A 2 -7.95 -33.15 33.57
N SER A 3 -7.60 -33.44 32.32
CA SER A 3 -6.42 -32.84 31.68
C SER A 3 -6.70 -31.35 31.47
N ASN A 4 -6.08 -30.51 32.31
CA ASN A 4 -6.00 -29.07 32.12
C ASN A 4 -5.33 -28.77 30.76
N GLY A 5 -6.14 -28.68 29.71
CA GLY A 5 -5.68 -28.23 28.40
C GLY A 5 -5.23 -26.78 28.54
N SER A 6 -3.92 -26.56 28.46
CA SER A 6 -3.27 -25.26 28.60
C SER A 6 -3.98 -24.21 27.74
N ALA A 7 -4.67 -23.28 28.40
CA ALA A 7 -5.22 -22.10 27.76
C ALA A 7 -4.07 -21.12 27.52
N TRP A 8 -3.72 -20.91 26.25
CA TRP A 8 -2.82 -19.82 25.87
C TRP A 8 -3.72 -18.64 25.47
N PHE A 9 -3.75 -17.56 26.26
CA PHE A 9 -4.65 -16.41 26.10
C PHE A 9 -6.16 -16.73 26.01
N GLY A 10 -6.63 -17.80 26.65
CA GLY A 10 -8.04 -18.21 26.59
C GLY A 10 -8.45 -18.94 25.31
N LEU A 11 -7.52 -19.20 24.39
CA LEU A 11 -7.73 -20.05 23.23
C LEU A 11 -7.31 -21.49 23.56
N HIS A 12 -8.23 -22.43 23.40
CA HIS A 12 -7.92 -23.85 23.50
C HIS A 12 -6.94 -24.26 22.39
N GLU A 13 -5.97 -25.12 22.72
CA GLU A 13 -5.04 -25.76 21.77
C GLU A 13 -5.74 -26.29 20.50
N ARG A 14 -6.96 -26.79 20.65
CA ARG A 14 -7.81 -27.31 19.58
C ARG A 14 -8.24 -26.27 18.54
N VAL A 15 -8.21 -24.97 18.87
CA VAL A 15 -8.59 -23.86 17.98
C VAL A 15 -7.42 -23.41 17.10
N LYS A 16 -6.17 -23.78 17.44
CA LYS A 16 -4.96 -23.36 16.72
C LYS A 16 -4.99 -23.62 15.22
N PRO A 17 -5.48 -24.77 14.71
CA PRO A 17 -5.58 -24.99 13.27
C PRO A 17 -6.45 -23.95 12.57
N LEU A 18 -7.57 -23.56 13.20
CA LEU A 18 -8.49 -22.56 12.67
C LEU A 18 -7.89 -21.15 12.68
N VAL A 19 -7.15 -20.82 13.74
CA VAL A 19 -6.42 -19.54 13.85
C VAL A 19 -5.33 -19.42 12.78
N ARG A 20 -4.55 -20.49 12.55
CA ARG A 20 -3.55 -20.51 11.49
C ARG A 20 -4.19 -20.33 10.11
N ALA A 21 -5.30 -21.02 9.86
CA ALA A 21 -6.04 -20.86 8.62
C ALA A 21 -6.52 -19.41 8.42
N GLY A 22 -7.11 -18.81 9.46
CA GLY A 22 -7.58 -17.43 9.38
C GLY A 22 -6.46 -16.42 9.19
N ILE A 23 -5.32 -16.53 9.89
CA ILE A 23 -4.18 -15.62 9.68
C ILE A 23 -3.69 -15.68 8.22
N VAL A 24 -3.46 -16.90 7.70
CA VAL A 24 -2.96 -17.08 6.32
C VAL A 24 -3.98 -16.57 5.30
N LEU A 25 -5.27 -16.86 5.52
CA LEU A 25 -6.36 -16.36 4.69
C LEU A 25 -6.46 -14.83 4.74
N GLY A 26 -6.29 -14.23 5.93
CA GLY A 26 -6.32 -12.79 6.15
C GLY A 26 -5.19 -12.06 5.43
N ILE A 27 -3.98 -12.64 5.41
CA ILE A 27 -2.85 -12.11 4.64
C ILE A 27 -3.19 -12.09 3.14
N GLY A 28 -3.72 -13.20 2.62
CA GLY A 28 -4.11 -13.31 1.21
C GLY A 28 -5.23 -12.34 0.82
N LEU A 29 -6.29 -12.26 1.63
CA LEU A 29 -7.43 -11.37 1.39
C LEU A 29 -7.05 -9.89 1.53
N GLY A 30 -6.23 -9.55 2.53
CA GLY A 30 -5.71 -8.19 2.71
C GLY A 30 -4.90 -7.76 1.51
N GLY A 31 -3.99 -8.62 1.03
CA GLY A 31 -3.22 -8.34 -0.17
C GLY A 31 -4.03 -8.29 -1.46
N PHE A 32 -5.09 -9.10 -1.59
CA PHE A 32 -6.00 -8.96 -2.72
C PHE A 32 -6.74 -7.63 -2.72
N PHE A 33 -7.26 -7.23 -1.56
CA PHE A 33 -7.98 -5.96 -1.43
C PHE A 33 -7.05 -4.80 -1.76
N ASP A 34 -5.84 -4.82 -1.22
CA ASP A 34 -4.81 -3.82 -1.47
C ASP A 34 -4.42 -3.75 -2.96
N GLY A 35 -4.08 -4.89 -3.57
CA GLY A 35 -3.70 -4.95 -4.99
C GLY A 35 -4.81 -4.54 -5.96
N ILE A 36 -6.07 -4.87 -5.66
CA ILE A 36 -7.18 -4.48 -6.53
C ILE A 36 -7.56 -3.01 -6.25
N VAL A 37 -7.84 -2.66 -4.99
CA VAL A 37 -8.42 -1.36 -4.68
C VAL A 37 -7.37 -0.27 -4.71
N LEU A 38 -6.21 -0.46 -4.08
CA LEU A 38 -5.20 0.60 -3.99
C LEU A 38 -4.31 0.65 -5.23
N HIS A 39 -3.83 -0.48 -5.74
CA HIS A 39 -2.93 -0.49 -6.90
C HIS A 39 -3.67 -0.35 -8.24
N GLN A 40 -4.81 -1.04 -8.42
CA GLN A 40 -5.50 -1.04 -9.73
C GLN A 40 -6.60 0.00 -9.83
N LEU A 41 -7.52 0.09 -8.85
CA LEU A 41 -8.68 0.99 -8.94
C LEU A 41 -8.34 2.44 -8.60
N LEU A 42 -7.63 2.67 -7.49
CA LEU A 42 -7.27 4.01 -7.03
C LEU A 42 -5.90 4.48 -7.52
N GLN A 43 -5.04 3.55 -7.97
CA GLN A 43 -3.70 3.83 -8.47
C GLN A 43 -2.85 4.69 -7.52
N TRP A 44 -3.09 4.59 -6.21
CA TRP A 44 -2.47 5.49 -5.23
C TRP A 44 -0.97 5.20 -5.11
N HIS A 45 -0.60 3.93 -5.11
CA HIS A 45 0.79 3.49 -5.07
C HIS A 45 0.94 2.30 -6.03
N HIS A 46 1.80 2.42 -7.04
CA HIS A 46 2.29 1.23 -7.76
C HIS A 46 3.53 0.69 -7.04
N MET A 47 3.79 -0.61 -7.17
CA MET A 47 4.94 -1.28 -6.52
C MET A 47 6.29 -0.57 -6.73
N LEU A 48 6.53 0.12 -7.86
CA LEU A 48 7.75 0.90 -8.13
C LEU A 48 7.52 2.39 -8.42
N SER A 49 6.30 2.91 -8.24
CA SER A 49 5.90 4.23 -8.77
C SER A 49 6.64 5.42 -8.17
N ALA A 50 7.34 5.29 -7.04
CA ALA A 50 8.13 6.42 -6.54
C ALA A 50 9.39 6.70 -7.38
N GLN A 51 9.78 5.81 -8.31
CA GLN A 51 10.98 5.99 -9.15
C GLN A 51 10.75 6.00 -10.66
N THR A 52 9.56 5.65 -11.16
CA THR A 52 9.34 5.43 -12.60
C THR A 52 8.39 6.44 -13.24
N ASP A 53 8.77 7.00 -14.39
CA ASP A 53 7.95 7.93 -15.16
C ASP A 53 6.90 7.15 -15.97
N PRO A 54 5.59 7.30 -15.67
CA PRO A 54 4.54 6.53 -16.32
C PRO A 54 4.38 6.84 -17.82
N THR A 55 5.12 7.81 -18.38
CA THR A 55 5.17 8.06 -19.83
C THR A 55 6.17 7.17 -20.57
N VAL A 56 7.03 6.46 -19.83
CA VAL A 56 8.03 5.54 -20.38
C VAL A 56 7.46 4.12 -20.46
N LEU A 57 7.33 3.59 -21.68
CA LEU A 57 6.75 2.25 -21.93
C LEU A 57 7.45 1.10 -21.18
N ALA A 58 8.76 1.23 -20.90
CA ALA A 58 9.52 0.22 -20.15
C ALA A 58 9.13 0.18 -18.66
N ASP A 59 8.93 1.35 -18.07
CA ASP A 59 8.55 1.57 -16.67
C ASP A 59 7.13 1.08 -16.39
N LEU A 60 6.22 1.32 -17.33
CA LEU A 60 4.87 0.76 -17.34
C LEU A 60 4.89 -0.78 -17.29
N ARG A 61 5.73 -1.43 -18.11
CA ARG A 61 5.84 -2.90 -18.14
C ARG A 61 6.36 -3.45 -16.81
N LEU A 62 7.33 -2.77 -16.18
CA LEU A 62 7.86 -3.17 -14.89
C LEU A 62 6.80 -3.10 -13.78
N ASN A 63 6.03 -2.01 -13.72
CA ASN A 63 4.94 -1.88 -12.75
C ASN A 63 3.86 -2.96 -12.95
N VAL A 64 3.46 -3.24 -14.19
CA VAL A 64 2.48 -4.30 -14.50
C VAL A 64 2.99 -5.69 -14.09
N VAL A 65 4.26 -5.99 -14.35
CA VAL A 65 4.86 -7.28 -13.95
C VAL A 65 4.95 -7.38 -12.43
N ALA A 66 5.35 -6.31 -11.74
CA ALA A 66 5.41 -6.26 -10.29
C ALA A 66 4.02 -6.44 -9.65
N ASP A 67 3.01 -5.73 -10.14
CA ASP A 67 1.62 -5.88 -9.67
C ASP A 67 1.09 -7.29 -9.94
N GLY A 68 1.45 -7.91 -11.07
CA GLY A 68 1.09 -9.28 -11.40
C GLY A 68 1.74 -10.31 -10.46
N LEU A 69 3.04 -10.17 -10.18
CA LEU A 69 3.77 -11.02 -9.21
C LEU A 69 3.19 -10.89 -7.80
N PHE A 70 2.86 -9.67 -7.39
CA PHE A 70 2.18 -9.40 -6.13
C PHE A 70 0.83 -10.15 -6.05
N HIS A 71 0.01 -10.07 -7.10
CA HIS A 71 -1.27 -10.80 -7.16
C HIS A 71 -1.10 -12.31 -7.13
N VAL A 72 -0.07 -12.86 -7.79
CA VAL A 72 0.23 -14.29 -7.68
C VAL A 72 0.54 -14.65 -6.23
N GLY A 73 1.35 -13.86 -5.53
CA GLY A 73 1.64 -14.05 -4.11
C GLY A 73 0.38 -14.07 -3.24
N THR A 74 -0.47 -13.05 -3.35
CA THR A 74 -1.71 -12.94 -2.56
C THR A 74 -2.70 -14.06 -2.89
N TYR A 75 -2.75 -14.49 -4.15
CA TYR A 75 -3.55 -15.64 -4.58
C TYR A 75 -3.06 -16.95 -3.95
N LEU A 76 -1.76 -17.19 -3.92
CA LEU A 76 -1.18 -18.37 -3.25
C LEU A 76 -1.47 -18.38 -1.75
N PHE A 77 -1.35 -17.24 -1.06
CA PHE A 77 -1.73 -17.13 0.35
C PHE A 77 -3.22 -17.40 0.57
N THR A 78 -4.09 -16.91 -0.31
CA THR A 78 -5.53 -17.16 -0.24
C THR A 78 -5.85 -18.64 -0.41
N ILE A 79 -5.27 -19.30 -1.43
CA ILE A 79 -5.41 -20.75 -1.62
C ILE A 79 -4.91 -21.51 -0.40
N ALA A 80 -3.73 -21.18 0.11
CA ALA A 80 -3.17 -21.81 1.29
C ALA A 80 -4.09 -21.65 2.52
N GLY A 81 -4.65 -20.47 2.73
CA GLY A 81 -5.63 -20.18 3.78
C GLY A 81 -6.89 -21.04 3.66
N ILE A 82 -7.45 -21.16 2.45
CA ILE A 82 -8.60 -22.02 2.17
C ILE A 82 -8.27 -23.48 2.44
N VAL A 83 -7.13 -23.98 1.95
CA VAL A 83 -6.70 -25.38 2.20
C VAL A 83 -6.53 -25.66 3.69
N LEU A 84 -5.92 -24.73 4.43
CA LEU A 84 -5.78 -24.84 5.89
C LEU A 84 -7.14 -24.83 6.60
N LEU A 85 -8.08 -23.99 6.15
CA LEU A 85 -9.43 -23.92 6.70
C LEU A 85 -10.18 -25.23 6.46
N LEU A 86 -10.13 -25.77 5.24
CA LEU A 86 -10.76 -27.05 4.90
C LEU A 86 -10.17 -28.20 5.74
N ARG A 87 -8.84 -28.23 5.90
CA ARG A 87 -8.17 -29.23 6.77
C ARG A 87 -8.57 -29.07 8.23
N ALA A 88 -8.74 -27.85 8.72
CA ALA A 88 -9.19 -27.60 10.08
C ALA A 88 -10.65 -28.05 10.29
N TRP A 89 -11.53 -27.89 9.30
CA TRP A 89 -12.93 -28.34 9.39
C TRP A 89 -13.11 -29.85 9.29
N GLN A 90 -12.22 -30.56 8.61
CA GLN A 90 -12.25 -32.02 8.56
C GLN A 90 -11.86 -32.69 9.88
N ARG A 91 -11.31 -31.93 10.82
CA ARG A 91 -10.86 -32.44 12.12
C ARG A 91 -11.97 -32.35 13.16
N SER A 92 -12.43 -33.50 13.64
CA SER A 92 -13.47 -33.60 14.67
C SER A 92 -13.04 -33.08 16.05
N ASP A 93 -11.73 -32.92 16.29
CA ASP A 93 -11.20 -32.31 17.50
C ASP A 93 -11.16 -30.77 17.45
N VAL A 94 -11.38 -30.14 16.28
CA VAL A 94 -11.35 -28.68 16.13
C VAL A 94 -12.76 -28.11 16.31
N PRO A 95 -13.00 -27.23 17.29
CA PRO A 95 -14.32 -26.63 17.47
C PRO A 95 -14.61 -25.61 16.35
N PRO A 96 -15.85 -25.59 15.79
CA PRO A 96 -16.23 -24.63 14.76
C PRO A 96 -16.47 -23.24 15.37
N SER A 97 -15.40 -22.45 15.49
CA SER A 97 -15.46 -21.11 16.09
C SER A 97 -15.35 -20.01 15.05
N GLY A 98 -16.50 -19.48 14.60
CA GLY A 98 -16.55 -18.36 13.65
C GLY A 98 -15.86 -17.09 14.18
N ARG A 99 -15.95 -16.83 15.49
CA ARG A 99 -15.27 -15.70 16.13
C ARG A 99 -13.75 -15.83 16.07
N ALA A 100 -13.22 -17.03 16.30
CA ALA A 100 -11.78 -17.28 16.21
C ALA A 100 -11.29 -17.12 14.77
N LEU A 101 -12.03 -17.67 13.80
CA LEU A 101 -11.73 -17.51 12.38
C LEU A 101 -11.71 -16.03 11.99
N LEU A 102 -12.81 -15.29 12.23
CA LEU A 102 -12.90 -13.87 11.90
C LEU A 102 -11.80 -13.03 12.55
N GLY A 103 -11.58 -13.21 13.86
CA GLY A 103 -10.54 -12.48 14.58
C GLY A 103 -9.14 -12.76 14.02
N SER A 104 -8.83 -14.04 13.74
CA SER A 104 -7.55 -14.42 13.15
C SER A 104 -7.37 -13.93 11.70
N THR A 105 -8.45 -13.87 10.90
CA THR A 105 -8.44 -13.24 9.57
C THR A 105 -8.16 -11.75 9.64
N ILE A 106 -8.80 -11.02 10.57
CA ILE A 106 -8.51 -9.59 10.77
C ILE A 106 -7.05 -9.38 11.21
N ILE A 107 -6.52 -10.25 12.08
CA ILE A 107 -5.10 -10.21 12.45
C ILE A 107 -4.22 -10.43 11.22
N GLY A 108 -4.50 -11.44 10.39
CA GLY A 108 -3.76 -11.70 9.16
C GLY A 108 -3.78 -10.51 8.21
N TRP A 109 -4.94 -9.87 8.04
CA TRP A 109 -5.09 -8.64 7.26
C TRP A 109 -4.22 -7.51 7.82
N GLY A 110 -4.27 -7.27 9.14
CA GLY A 110 -3.45 -6.26 9.80
C GLY A 110 -1.95 -6.52 9.66
N VAL A 111 -1.52 -7.79 9.74
CA VAL A 111 -0.12 -8.18 9.49
C VAL A 111 0.28 -7.87 8.06
N PHE A 112 -0.56 -8.16 7.08
CA PHE A 112 -0.30 -7.79 5.69
C PHE A 112 -0.10 -6.28 5.54
N ASN A 113 -1.00 -5.46 6.12
CA ASN A 113 -0.90 -3.99 6.02
C ASN A 113 0.35 -3.45 6.72
N LEU A 114 0.75 -4.04 7.85
CA LEU A 114 1.99 -3.65 8.53
C LEU A 114 3.22 -3.99 7.70
N LEU A 115 3.24 -5.17 7.07
CA LEU A 115 4.35 -5.60 6.22
C LEU A 115 4.42 -4.77 4.95
N GLU A 116 3.30 -4.55 4.27
CA GLU A 116 3.21 -3.68 3.09
C GLU A 116 3.67 -2.27 3.47
N GLY A 117 3.10 -1.68 4.52
CA GLY A 117 3.49 -0.34 4.96
C GLY A 117 4.96 -0.25 5.33
N LEU A 118 5.54 -1.27 5.98
CA LEU A 118 6.97 -1.30 6.30
C LEU A 118 7.83 -1.40 5.03
N VAL A 119 7.47 -2.30 4.12
CA VAL A 119 8.15 -2.49 2.82
C VAL A 119 8.08 -1.19 2.02
N ASN A 120 6.91 -0.58 1.92
CA ASN A 120 6.66 0.67 1.23
C ASN A 120 7.45 1.84 1.85
N HIS A 121 7.46 1.95 3.18
CA HIS A 121 8.26 2.96 3.89
C HIS A 121 9.78 2.72 3.75
N GLN A 122 10.26 1.48 3.69
CA GLN A 122 11.68 1.14 3.56
C GLN A 122 12.19 1.21 2.10
N LEU A 123 11.34 0.92 1.12
CA LEU A 123 11.68 0.95 -0.31
C LEU A 123 11.42 2.30 -0.97
N LEU A 124 10.34 3.01 -0.62
CA LEU A 124 9.92 4.22 -1.34
C LEU A 124 10.27 5.54 -0.62
N GLY A 125 10.57 5.54 0.68
CA GLY A 125 11.29 6.66 1.33
C GLY A 125 10.75 8.09 1.08
N ILE A 126 9.43 8.30 1.05
CA ILE A 126 8.85 9.63 0.75
C ILE A 126 8.32 10.32 2.02
N HIS A 127 9.21 11.07 2.68
CA HIS A 127 8.87 12.37 3.25
C HIS A 127 9.68 13.43 2.50
N HIS A 128 9.31 13.73 1.25
CA HIS A 128 9.61 15.03 0.66
C HIS A 128 8.36 15.89 0.82
N VAL A 129 8.24 16.53 1.98
CA VAL A 129 7.34 17.67 2.13
C VAL A 129 7.92 18.78 1.26
N TRP A 130 7.14 19.19 0.27
CA TRP A 130 7.36 20.34 -0.59
C TRP A 130 7.91 21.55 0.21
N PRO A 131 9.14 22.04 -0.01
CA PRO A 131 9.67 23.20 0.73
C PRO A 131 9.12 24.54 0.24
N GLU A 132 8.50 24.60 -0.94
CA GLU A 132 8.14 25.87 -1.58
C GLU A 132 6.64 26.13 -1.50
N GLY A 133 6.19 26.64 -0.35
CA GLY A 133 4.89 27.31 -0.26
C GLY A 133 4.75 28.41 -1.33
N PRO A 134 3.52 28.85 -1.67
CA PRO A 134 3.30 29.88 -2.68
C PRO A 134 3.84 31.23 -2.16
N GLY A 135 5.12 31.49 -2.39
CA GLY A 135 5.78 32.65 -1.79
C GLY A 135 7.29 32.76 -2.02
N ALA A 136 7.81 32.28 -3.15
CA ALA A 136 9.22 32.50 -3.51
C ALA A 136 9.40 32.75 -5.01
N SER A 137 8.81 33.84 -5.53
CA SER A 137 9.39 34.51 -6.68
C SER A 137 9.85 35.90 -6.25
N SER A 138 11.14 35.96 -6.01
CA SER A 138 11.99 37.12 -5.81
C SER A 138 11.58 38.35 -6.64
N SER A 139 11.49 39.47 -5.92
CA SER A 139 11.77 40.83 -6.37
C SER A 139 12.71 40.93 -7.59
N GLY A 140 12.15 41.31 -8.74
CA GLY A 140 12.86 41.76 -9.92
C GLY A 140 12.33 43.14 -10.33
N THR A 141 13.09 44.17 -9.98
CA THR A 141 12.86 45.59 -10.23
C THR A 141 12.68 45.94 -11.71
N SER A 142 11.59 46.61 -12.08
CA SER A 142 11.50 47.40 -13.33
C SER A 142 11.08 48.83 -13.00
N SER A 143 12.06 49.70 -12.77
CA SER A 143 11.88 51.16 -12.74
C SER A 143 12.13 51.73 -14.13
N SER A 144 11.09 52.04 -14.91
CA SER A 144 11.21 52.91 -16.07
C SER A 144 10.70 54.30 -15.69
N SER A 145 11.62 55.17 -15.26
CA SER A 145 11.34 56.59 -15.04
C SER A 145 11.31 57.35 -16.37
N SER A 146 10.36 58.26 -16.47
CA SER A 146 10.20 59.29 -17.48
C SER A 146 11.50 60.01 -17.87
N ARG A 147 11.66 60.30 -19.17
CA ARG A 147 12.45 61.46 -19.61
C ARG A 147 11.81 62.11 -20.82
N ALA A 148 11.08 63.19 -20.55
CA ALA A 148 10.71 64.19 -21.53
C ALA A 148 11.99 64.86 -22.08
N ARG A 149 12.03 65.08 -23.40
CA ARG A 149 12.85 66.14 -24.00
C ARG A 149 12.19 66.64 -25.28
N SER A 150 11.61 67.83 -25.15
CA SER A 150 11.31 68.75 -26.24
C SER A 150 12.60 69.29 -26.83
N SER A 151 12.67 69.43 -28.16
CA SER A 151 13.27 70.60 -28.83
C SER A 151 13.09 70.54 -30.34
N SER A 152 12.49 71.61 -30.84
CA SER A 152 12.33 72.11 -32.21
C SER A 152 13.64 72.43 -32.96
N SER A 153 13.59 72.37 -34.30
CA SER A 153 14.23 73.21 -35.35
C SER A 153 14.67 72.32 -36.54
N ALA A 154 14.05 72.43 -37.73
CA ALA A 154 14.25 73.40 -38.82
C ALA A 154 15.50 73.10 -39.68
N GLY A 155 15.30 72.89 -40.99
CA GLY A 155 16.36 72.90 -42.02
C GLY A 155 16.16 71.92 -43.18
N THR A 156 15.60 72.42 -44.28
CA THR A 156 15.50 71.83 -45.63
C THR A 156 16.87 71.60 -46.32
N PRO A 157 16.92 70.83 -47.43
CA PRO A 157 18.13 70.20 -47.98
C PRO A 157 19.12 71.13 -48.69
#